data_AF-A0A398AVN3-F1
#
_entry.id   AF-A0A398AVN3-F1
#
_cell.length_a   1.000
_cell.length_b   1.000
_cell.length_c   1.000
_cell.angle_alpha   90.00
_cell.angle_beta   90.00
_cell.angle_gamma   90.00
#
_symmetry.space_group_name_H-M   'P 1'
#
loop_
_entity.id
_entity.type
_entity.pdbx_description
1 polymer ?
#
loop_
_entity_poly.entity_id
_entity_poly.type
_entity_poly.pdbx_seq_one_letter_code
_entity_poly.pdbx_strand_id
1 'polypeptide(L)'
;MVFEQDRAIENLKSSLEENLKISSSDGFVYTPNESSFFKNDLYISHIEFIDDSVTRTYPYTYINDKYEIMETVDGPSIIAVMTTESPHWFNGGITFIRQAAVYE
;
A
#
# COMPACT_ATOMS: atom_id res chain seq x y z
N MET A 1 16.66 16.37 1.34
CA MET A 1 17.28 15.06 1.05
C MET A 1 16.30 14.37 0.12
N VAL A 2 16.69 13.95 -1.08
CA VAL A 2 15.74 13.39 -2.06
C VAL A 2 15.35 12.00 -1.56
N PHE A 3 14.06 11.78 -1.37
CA PHE A 3 13.51 10.49 -0.97
C PHE A 3 13.90 9.43 -2.01
N GLU A 4 14.63 8.37 -1.61
CA GLU A 4 15.04 7.28 -2.51
C GLU A 4 13.84 6.37 -2.80
N GLN A 5 13.03 6.77 -3.80
CA GLN A 5 11.78 6.11 -4.17
C GLN A 5 11.97 4.61 -4.44
N ASP A 6 13.03 4.23 -5.15
CA ASP A 6 13.31 2.83 -5.50
C ASP A 6 13.51 1.95 -4.26
N ARG A 7 14.35 2.42 -3.32
CA ARG A 7 14.62 1.71 -2.08
C ARG A 7 13.39 1.63 -1.17
N ALA A 8 12.58 2.69 -1.18
CA ALA A 8 11.36 2.72 -0.40
C ALA A 8 10.29 1.77 -0.99
N ILE A 9 10.21 1.63 -2.33
CA ILE A 9 9.40 0.60 -2.99
C ILE A 9 9.90 -0.80 -2.62
N GLU A 10 11.21 -1.06 -2.65
CA GLU A 10 11.79 -2.36 -2.27
C GLU A 10 11.47 -2.73 -0.82
N ASN A 11 11.54 -1.77 0.11
CA ASN A 11 11.17 -1.97 1.50
C ASN A 11 9.67 -2.27 1.67
N LEU A 12 8.82 -1.50 0.98
CA LEU A 12 7.37 -1.75 0.98
C LEU A 12 7.08 -3.17 0.47
N LYS A 13 7.68 -3.53 -0.67
CA LYS A 13 7.55 -4.84 -1.30
C LYS A 13 7.97 -5.96 -0.34
N SER A 14 9.15 -5.87 0.27
CA SER A 14 9.66 -6.87 1.22
C SER A 14 8.74 -7.01 2.43
N SER A 15 8.26 -5.89 2.98
CA SER A 15 7.33 -5.88 4.10
C SER A 15 6.00 -6.57 3.76
N LEU A 16 5.45 -6.30 2.58
CA LEU A 16 4.23 -6.95 2.12
C LEU A 16 4.42 -8.46 1.95
N GLU A 17 5.52 -8.88 1.31
CA GLU A 17 5.83 -10.29 1.10
C GLU A 17 5.99 -11.04 2.44
N GLU A 18 6.70 -10.45 3.40
CA GLU A 18 6.93 -11.05 4.72
C GLU A 18 5.65 -11.14 5.57
N ASN A 19 4.86 -10.07 5.62
CA ASN A 19 3.70 -9.99 6.50
C ASN A 19 2.48 -10.70 5.92
N LEU A 20 2.23 -10.54 4.62
CA LEU A 20 1.03 -11.06 3.98
C LEU A 20 1.25 -12.43 3.32
N LYS A 21 2.50 -12.92 3.35
CA LYS A 21 2.89 -14.19 2.71
C LYS A 21 2.52 -14.19 1.23
N ILE A 22 2.79 -13.08 0.57
CA ILE A 22 2.57 -12.90 -0.87
C ILE A 22 3.94 -12.88 -1.56
N SER A 23 3.97 -13.12 -2.87
CA SER A 23 5.18 -13.04 -3.67
C SER A 23 4.91 -12.12 -4.84
N SER A 24 5.81 -11.18 -5.07
CA SER A 24 5.72 -10.31 -6.22
C SER A 24 5.87 -11.07 -7.53
N SER A 25 4.98 -10.74 -8.45
CA SER A 25 5.11 -11.03 -9.87
C SER A 25 5.69 -9.80 -10.58
N ASP A 26 5.60 -9.77 -11.91
CA ASP A 26 6.04 -8.60 -12.68
C ASP A 26 5.19 -7.36 -12.33
N GLY A 27 5.84 -6.22 -12.16
CA GLY A 27 5.21 -4.96 -11.74
C GLY A 27 4.68 -4.95 -10.29
N PHE A 28 3.48 -4.39 -10.12
CA PHE A 28 2.82 -4.20 -8.82
C PHE A 28 1.75 -5.27 -8.51
N VAL A 29 1.91 -6.46 -9.08
CA VAL A 29 1.02 -7.60 -8.88
C VAL A 29 1.69 -8.59 -7.93
N TYR A 30 0.93 -9.12 -6.99
CA TYR A 30 1.39 -10.03 -5.95
C TYR A 30 0.48 -11.25 -5.90
N THR A 31 1.09 -12.42 -5.89
CA THR A 31 0.38 -13.69 -5.81
C THR A 31 0.54 -14.25 -4.40
N PRO A 32 -0.57 -14.58 -3.70
CA PRO A 32 -0.50 -15.21 -2.39
C PRO A 32 0.18 -16.58 -2.46
N ASN A 33 1.05 -16.88 -1.50
CA ASN A 33 1.56 -18.24 -1.36
C ASN A 33 0.57 -19.13 -0.57
N GLU A 34 0.88 -20.43 -0.46
CA GLU A 34 0.00 -21.40 0.22
C GLU A 34 -0.29 -21.06 1.69
N SER A 35 0.62 -20.34 2.35
CA SER A 35 0.50 -19.90 3.75
C SER A 35 -0.19 -18.54 3.90
N SER A 36 -0.59 -17.89 2.80
CA SER A 36 -1.31 -16.62 2.87
C SER A 36 -2.77 -16.81 3.26
N PHE A 37 -3.29 -15.81 3.97
CA PHE A 37 -4.72 -15.67 4.21
C PHE A 37 -5.48 -15.33 2.91
N PHE A 38 -4.85 -14.60 1.99
CA PHE A 38 -5.44 -14.25 0.71
C PHE A 38 -5.46 -15.45 -0.24
N LYS A 39 -6.48 -15.52 -1.08
CA LYS A 39 -6.68 -16.60 -2.07
C LYS A 39 -6.69 -16.11 -3.52
N ASN A 40 -6.78 -14.80 -3.69
CA ASN A 40 -6.76 -14.15 -4.99
C ASN A 40 -5.54 -13.24 -5.06
N ASP A 41 -5.12 -12.92 -6.29
CA ASP A 41 -4.04 -11.98 -6.50
C ASP A 41 -4.34 -10.63 -5.84
N LEU A 42 -3.27 -9.97 -5.41
CA LEU A 42 -3.29 -8.61 -4.89
C LEU A 42 -2.55 -7.72 -5.87
N TYR A 43 -2.95 -6.47 -5.96
CA TYR A 43 -2.24 -5.47 -6.76
C TYR A 43 -2.26 -4.12 -6.07
N ILE A 44 -1.19 -3.34 -6.26
CA ILE A 44 -1.15 -1.94 -5.80
C ILE A 44 -1.88 -1.09 -6.83
N SER A 45 -3.02 -0.52 -6.43
CA SER A 45 -3.87 0.33 -7.28
C SER A 45 -3.53 1.81 -7.18
N HIS A 46 -2.77 2.21 -6.17
CA HIS A 46 -2.26 3.57 -6.00
C HIS A 46 -0.94 3.54 -5.25
N ILE A 47 0.03 4.30 -5.74
CA ILE A 47 1.27 4.59 -5.02
C ILE A 47 1.53 6.08 -5.11
N GLU A 48 1.81 6.71 -3.97
CA GLU A 48 2.12 8.12 -3.89
C GLU A 48 3.28 8.34 -2.92
N PHE A 49 4.26 9.10 -3.39
CA PHE A 49 5.43 9.48 -2.62
C PHE A 49 5.18 10.85 -1.99
N ILE A 50 5.25 10.88 -0.68
CA ILE A 50 5.20 12.09 0.10
C ILE A 50 6.64 12.39 0.49
N ASP A 51 7.19 13.48 -0.02
CA ASP A 51 8.52 13.94 0.36
C ASP A 51 8.57 15.46 0.58
N ASP A 52 9.75 15.95 0.93
CA ASP A 52 10.02 17.37 1.12
C ASP A 52 10.11 18.17 -0.19
N SER A 53 9.94 17.55 -1.36
CA SER A 53 9.95 18.27 -2.65
C SER A 53 8.74 19.18 -2.80
N VAL A 54 7.65 18.84 -2.10
CA VAL A 54 6.51 19.72 -1.91
C VAL A 54 6.73 20.43 -0.58
N THR A 55 6.65 21.76 -0.55
CA THR A 55 6.73 22.56 0.68
C THR A 55 5.54 22.30 1.59
N ARG A 56 5.51 21.13 2.22
CA ARG A 56 4.55 20.69 3.22
C ARG A 56 5.26 20.67 4.56
N THR A 57 4.60 21.18 5.58
CA THR A 57 5.07 21.08 6.97
C THR A 57 4.42 19.86 7.60
N TYR A 58 5.24 18.96 8.13
CA TYR A 58 4.77 17.84 8.92
C TYR A 58 4.47 18.27 10.37
N PRO A 59 3.46 17.71 11.02
CA PRO A 59 2.54 16.70 10.52
C PRO A 59 1.52 17.29 9.54
N TYR A 60 1.11 16.52 8.52
CA TYR A 60 0.08 16.95 7.57
C TYR A 60 -0.96 15.85 7.36
N THR A 61 -2.21 16.25 7.11
CA THR A 61 -3.29 15.30 6.81
C THR A 61 -3.32 15.01 5.31
N TYR A 62 -3.00 13.77 4.95
CA TYR A 62 -3.19 13.25 3.61
C TYR A 62 -4.64 12.84 3.42
N ILE A 63 -5.26 13.36 2.36
CA ILE A 63 -6.65 13.04 2.00
C ILE A 63 -6.66 12.56 0.55
N ASN A 64 -7.26 11.39 0.33
CA ASN A 64 -7.53 10.87 -1.00
C ASN A 64 -8.97 10.36 -1.08
N ASP A 65 -9.85 11.21 -1.59
CA ASP A 65 -11.29 10.94 -1.68
C ASP A 65 -11.61 9.73 -2.56
N LYS A 66 -10.78 9.44 -3.57
CA LYS A 66 -10.98 8.29 -4.47
C LYS A 66 -10.86 6.95 -3.72
N TYR A 67 -10.00 6.89 -2.71
CA TYR A 67 -9.77 5.69 -1.92
C TYR A 67 -10.26 5.83 -0.46
N GLU A 68 -10.96 6.92 -0.14
CA GLU A 68 -11.50 7.25 1.18
C GLU A 68 -10.41 7.22 2.27
N ILE A 69 -9.22 7.71 1.96
CA ILE A 69 -8.08 7.74 2.89
C ILE A 69 -8.03 9.11 3.54
N MET A 70 -7.97 9.12 4.87
CA MET A 70 -7.70 10.30 5.68
C MET A 70 -6.72 9.89 6.77
N GLU A 71 -5.45 10.20 6.57
CA GLU A 71 -4.36 9.81 7.48
C GLU A 71 -3.48 11.00 7.82
N THR A 72 -2.98 11.03 9.05
CA THR A 72 -1.98 12.02 9.46
C THR A 72 -0.60 11.44 9.20
N VAL A 73 0.20 12.19 8.46
CA VAL A 73 1.55 11.81 8.08
C VAL A 73 2.53 12.74 8.79
N ASP A 74 3.46 12.15 9.55
CA ASP A 74 4.40 12.86 10.40
C ASP A 74 5.79 13.08 9.76
N GLY A 75 6.02 12.49 8.58
CA GLY A 75 7.25 12.64 7.81
C GLY A 75 7.16 12.13 6.35
N PRO A 76 8.26 12.22 5.60
CA PRO A 76 8.34 11.65 4.25
C PRO A 76 7.96 10.17 4.26
N SER A 77 7.09 9.74 3.35
CA SER A 77 6.51 8.40 3.37
C SER A 77 5.91 7.97 2.03
N ILE A 78 5.60 6.68 1.89
CA ILE A 78 4.84 6.14 0.76
C ILE A 78 3.42 5.84 1.21
N ILE A 79 2.44 6.31 0.45
CA ILE A 79 1.07 5.83 0.54
C ILE A 79 0.85 4.81 -0.56
N ALA A 80 0.60 3.56 -0.19
CA ALA A 80 0.24 2.51 -1.12
C ALA A 80 -1.18 2.00 -0.82
N VAL A 81 -1.99 1.85 -1.85
CA VAL A 81 -3.32 1.23 -1.76
C VAL A 81 -3.25 -0.13 -2.41
N MET A 82 -3.43 -1.16 -1.61
CA MET A 82 -3.56 -2.51 -2.11
C MET A 82 -5.00 -2.87 -2.40
N THR A 83 -5.17 -3.78 -3.34
CA THR A 83 -6.47 -4.22 -3.83
C THR A 83 -6.42 -5.72 -4.06
N THR A 84 -7.45 -6.43 -3.61
CA THR A 84 -7.62 -7.87 -3.82
C THR A 84 -9.09 -8.20 -3.99
N GLU A 85 -9.40 -9.30 -4.66
CA GLU A 85 -10.77 -9.78 -4.80
C GLU A 85 -11.26 -10.40 -3.48
N SER A 86 -12.44 -9.97 -3.01
CA SER A 86 -13.03 -10.52 -1.78
C SER A 86 -13.48 -11.98 -1.95
N PRO A 87 -13.25 -12.86 -0.97
CA PRO A 87 -13.73 -14.23 -1.04
C PRO A 87 -15.28 -14.31 -1.03
N HIS A 88 -15.82 -15.28 -1.77
CA HIS A 88 -17.24 -15.45 -2.12
C HIS A 88 -18.25 -15.52 -0.94
N TRP A 89 -17.79 -15.62 0.31
CA TRP A 89 -18.63 -15.65 1.52
C TRP A 89 -18.83 -14.26 2.17
N PHE A 90 -18.21 -13.21 1.63
CA PHE A 90 -18.57 -11.82 1.95
C PHE A 90 -19.79 -11.41 1.12
N ASN A 91 -20.98 -11.69 1.67
CA ASN A 91 -22.25 -11.42 1.01
C ASN A 91 -22.56 -9.91 1.07
N GLY A 92 -21.96 -9.15 0.15
CA GLY A 92 -22.16 -7.70 0.03
C GLY A 92 -21.07 -6.94 -0.74
N GLY A 93 -20.74 -7.36 -1.96
CA GLY A 93 -19.87 -6.59 -2.87
C GLY A 93 -18.36 -6.70 -2.61
N ILE A 94 -17.59 -6.40 -3.65
CA ILE A 94 -16.12 -6.44 -3.66
C ILE A 94 -15.61 -5.50 -2.56
N THR A 95 -15.14 -6.06 -1.46
CA THR A 95 -14.64 -5.28 -0.31
C THR A 95 -13.13 -5.16 -0.41
N PHE A 96 -12.65 -3.93 -0.55
CA PHE A 96 -11.23 -3.61 -0.60
C PHE A 96 -10.70 -3.38 0.81
N ILE A 97 -9.85 -4.30 1.30
CA ILE A 97 -9.10 -4.10 2.54
C ILE A 97 -7.92 -3.19 2.23
N ARG A 98 -7.90 -1.99 2.82
CA ARG A 98 -6.88 -0.96 2.60
C ARG A 98 -6.04 -0.82 3.87
N GLN A 99 -4.72 -0.85 3.74
CA GLN A 99 -3.79 -0.62 4.84
C GLN A 99 -2.75 0.40 4.37
N ALA A 100 -2.72 1.57 4.99
CA ALA A 100 -1.67 2.55 4.81
C ALA A 100 -0.50 2.19 5.75
N ALA A 101 0.71 2.16 5.22
CA ALA A 101 1.93 2.00 6.01
C ALA A 101 2.82 3.21 5.76
N VAL A 102 2.98 4.05 6.77
CA VAL A 102 3.92 5.17 6.76
C VAL A 102 5.30 4.60 7.07
N TYR A 103 6.22 4.70 6.11
CA TYR A 103 7.64 4.42 6.32
C TYR A 103 8.37 5.76 6.41
N GLU A 104 8.87 6.08 7.59
CA GLU A 104 9.75 7.22 7.87
C GLU A 104 11.23 6.85 7.69
#